data_AF-A0A5T1MEK8-F1
#
_entry.id   AF-A0A5T1MEK8-F1
#
_cell.length_a   1.000
_cell.length_b   1.000
_cell.length_c   1.000
_cell.angle_alpha   90.00
_cell.angle_beta   90.00
_cell.angle_gamma   90.00
#
_symmetry.space_group_name_H-M   'P 1'
#
loop_
_entity.id
_entity.type
_entity.pdbx_description
1 polymer ?
#
loop_
_entity_poly.entity_id
_entity_poly.type
_entity_poly.pdbx_seq_one_letter_code
_entity_poly.pdbx_strand_id
1 'polypeptide(L)'
;MQNHLNREIMINLGSYYTPIFLVNNVYKLLEKWVDNLNDYIFLDSSCGYGDFFIKDLDYIGCDIDKIALSQVKNARIIHTNSLVNVDRKKFNLSNDDKLIIIGNPPYNDKTSIIRSNIKKELFYCDKTLIYRDLGISFLRSYEILKPEFICILHPLSYLIKKTNFNALAKFKNTYKLIDGLIVSSEIFTPKSNTFFPIIIAFYKRDSQGMNYEYIKNYTFKTIE
;
A
#
# COMPACT_ATOMS: atom_id res chain seq x y z
N MET A 1 -1.12 26.57 23.91
CA MET A 1 -2.50 26.03 23.87
C MET A 1 -2.43 24.61 23.35
N GLN A 2 -2.52 23.63 24.25
CA GLN A 2 -2.58 22.21 23.90
C GLN A 2 -3.96 21.91 23.34
N ASN A 3 -4.06 21.75 22.02
CA ASN A 3 -5.28 21.25 21.42
C ASN A 3 -5.41 19.76 21.77
N HIS A 4 -6.28 19.48 22.73
CA HIS A 4 -6.91 18.19 22.93
C HIS A 4 -7.66 17.79 21.65
N LEU A 5 -6.94 17.29 20.64
CA LEU A 5 -7.56 16.42 19.65
C LEU A 5 -8.07 15.21 20.43
N ASN A 6 -9.38 14.97 20.31
CA ASN A 6 -10.12 13.98 21.07
C ASN A 6 -9.35 12.65 21.10
N ARG A 7 -9.14 12.10 22.30
CA ARG A 7 -8.28 10.93 22.54
C ARG A 7 -8.70 9.71 21.70
N GLU A 8 -9.99 9.61 21.37
CA GLU A 8 -10.57 8.61 20.46
C GLU A 8 -10.23 8.86 18.97
N ILE A 9 -10.10 10.12 18.56
CA ILE A 9 -9.70 10.50 17.20
C ILE A 9 -8.22 10.14 16.99
N MET A 10 -7.32 10.40 17.94
CA MET A 10 -5.92 9.97 17.83
C MET A 10 -5.75 8.44 17.80
N ILE A 11 -6.55 7.69 18.56
CA ILE A 11 -6.49 6.22 18.58
C ILE A 11 -7.10 5.63 17.30
N ASN A 12 -8.20 6.22 16.79
CA ASN A 12 -8.80 5.84 15.52
C ASN A 12 -8.08 6.42 14.30
N LEU A 13 -7.20 7.41 14.41
CA LEU A 13 -6.43 7.97 13.29
C LEU A 13 -5.00 7.42 13.23
N GLY A 14 -4.42 7.00 14.36
CA GLY A 14 -3.06 6.45 14.40
C GLY A 14 -2.86 5.20 13.54
N SER A 15 -3.93 4.42 13.32
CA SER A 15 -3.92 3.25 12.42
C SER A 15 -4.20 3.58 10.95
N TYR A 16 -4.63 4.81 10.64
CA TYR A 16 -5.05 5.25 9.30
C TYR A 16 -4.11 6.28 8.67
N TYR A 17 -3.27 6.93 9.48
CA TYR A 17 -2.34 7.94 9.01
C TYR A 17 -0.94 7.38 8.79
N THR A 18 -0.38 7.65 7.62
CA THR A 18 1.03 7.35 7.32
C THR A 18 1.89 8.57 7.62
N PRO A 19 2.82 8.51 8.60
CA PRO A 19 3.66 9.66 8.95
C PRO A 19 4.40 10.25 7.76
N ILE A 20 4.40 11.58 7.65
CA ILE A 20 4.97 12.31 6.50
C ILE A 20 6.43 11.95 6.22
N PHE A 21 7.24 11.63 7.23
CA PHE A 21 8.62 11.23 7.01
C PHE A 21 8.74 9.86 6.30
N LEU A 22 7.79 8.94 6.50
CA LEU A 22 7.72 7.69 5.75
C LEU A 22 7.26 7.93 4.32
N VAL A 23 6.27 8.83 4.12
CA VAL A 23 5.85 9.26 2.78
C VAL A 23 7.02 9.91 2.02
N ASN A 24 7.84 10.73 2.68
CA ASN A 24 9.05 11.28 2.08
C ASN A 24 10.06 10.19 1.70
N ASN A 25 10.20 9.11 2.49
CA ASN A 25 11.05 7.98 2.11
C ASN A 25 10.51 7.20 0.90
N VAL A 26 9.19 7.09 0.75
CA VAL A 26 8.55 6.55 -0.47
C VAL A 26 8.97 7.37 -1.70
N TYR A 27 8.85 8.70 -1.62
CA TYR A 27 9.26 9.57 -2.73
C TYR A 27 10.77 9.54 -2.99
N LYS A 28 11.61 9.46 -1.96
CA LYS A 28 13.06 9.28 -2.15
C LYS A 28 13.40 7.99 -2.91
N LEU A 29 12.69 6.89 -2.64
CA LEU A 29 12.86 5.65 -3.39
C LEU A 29 12.39 5.81 -4.84
N LEU A 30 11.24 6.45 -5.06
CA LEU A 30 10.73 6.74 -6.41
C LEU A 30 11.71 7.60 -7.22
N GLU A 31 12.14 8.73 -6.68
CA GLU A 31 13.06 9.68 -7.33
C GLU A 31 14.44 9.09 -7.60
N LYS A 32 14.84 8.07 -6.82
CA LYS A 32 16.10 7.35 -7.06
C LYS A 32 16.02 6.44 -8.30
N TRP A 33 14.86 5.85 -8.58
CA TRP A 33 14.72 4.74 -9.52
C TRP A 33 13.87 5.07 -10.76
N VAL A 34 13.11 6.16 -10.73
CA VAL A 34 12.24 6.59 -11.81
C VAL A 34 12.72 7.94 -12.33
N ASP A 35 13.09 7.99 -13.61
CA ASP A 35 13.75 9.16 -14.22
C ASP A 35 12.86 10.42 -14.22
N ASN A 36 11.58 10.27 -14.59
CA ASN A 36 10.60 11.36 -14.58
C ASN A 36 9.27 10.87 -14.01
N LEU A 37 8.91 11.34 -12.81
CA LEU A 37 7.65 10.98 -12.17
C LEU A 37 6.42 11.55 -12.91
N ASN A 38 6.56 12.66 -13.65
CA ASN A 38 5.43 13.28 -14.37
C ASN A 38 4.94 12.45 -15.57
N ASP A 39 5.71 11.46 -16.01
CA ASP A 39 5.31 10.53 -17.06
C ASP A 39 4.23 9.54 -16.57
N TYR A 40 3.96 9.50 -15.27
CA TYR A 40 3.19 8.44 -14.62
C TYR A 40 1.90 8.96 -13.98
N ILE A 41 0.88 8.12 -14.03
CA ILE A 41 -0.28 8.22 -13.17
C ILE A 41 0.03 7.44 -11.89
N PHE A 42 -0.28 8.04 -10.73
CA PHE A 42 -0.09 7.45 -9.42
C PHE A 42 -1.43 6.97 -8.86
N LEU A 43 -1.51 5.69 -8.52
CA LEU A 43 -2.69 5.11 -7.89
C LEU A 43 -2.38 4.73 -6.44
N ASP A 44 -3.16 5.27 -5.52
CA ASP A 44 -3.34 4.68 -4.19
C ASP A 44 -4.74 4.08 -4.09
N SER A 45 -4.80 2.75 -4.10
CA SER A 45 -6.02 1.96 -4.14
C SER A 45 -6.78 1.89 -2.80
N SER A 46 -6.22 2.47 -1.74
CA SER A 46 -6.78 2.48 -0.38
C SER A 46 -6.24 3.70 0.37
N CYS A 47 -6.48 4.86 -0.22
CA CYS A 47 -5.76 6.09 0.07
C CYS A 47 -6.13 6.74 1.41
N GLY A 48 -7.24 6.33 2.05
CA GLY A 48 -7.76 6.97 3.25
C GLY A 48 -7.90 8.48 3.05
N TYR A 49 -7.11 9.25 3.79
CA TYR A 49 -7.11 10.71 3.77
C TYR A 49 -6.17 11.32 2.70
N GLY A 50 -5.49 10.49 1.90
CA GLY A 50 -4.61 10.92 0.81
C GLY A 50 -3.20 11.31 1.26
N ASP A 51 -2.67 10.65 2.30
CA ASP A 51 -1.37 10.99 2.92
C ASP A 51 -0.20 10.98 1.94
N PHE A 52 -0.31 10.23 0.85
CA PHE A 52 0.72 10.09 -0.16
C PHE A 52 0.68 11.20 -1.22
N PHE A 53 -0.38 12.00 -1.32
CA PHE A 53 -0.59 12.98 -2.39
C PHE A 53 0.04 14.35 -2.08
N ILE A 54 1.35 14.34 -1.79
CA ILE A 54 2.09 15.50 -1.28
C ILE A 54 2.87 16.30 -2.33
N LYS A 55 2.89 15.85 -3.59
CA LYS A 55 3.55 16.55 -4.72
C LYS A 55 2.51 17.03 -5.73
N ASP A 56 2.94 17.74 -6.77
CA ASP A 56 2.09 18.08 -7.91
C ASP A 56 2.29 17.02 -9.01
N LEU A 57 1.54 15.92 -8.91
CA LEU A 57 1.59 14.76 -9.83
C LEU A 57 0.16 14.30 -10.13
N ASP A 58 -0.03 13.49 -11.18
CA ASP A 58 -1.34 12.96 -11.53
C ASP A 58 -1.74 11.79 -10.60
N TYR A 59 -2.51 12.10 -9.56
CA TYR A 59 -2.97 11.11 -8.58
C TYR A 59 -4.41 10.63 -8.81
N ILE A 60 -4.61 9.35 -8.54
CA ILE A 60 -5.91 8.70 -8.36
C ILE A 60 -5.93 8.10 -6.94
N GLY A 61 -6.91 8.53 -6.15
CA GLY A 61 -7.15 8.03 -4.80
C GLY A 61 -8.45 7.23 -4.74
N CYS A 62 -8.37 6.00 -4.24
CA CYS A 62 -9.55 5.15 -4.04
C CYS A 62 -9.68 4.76 -2.58
N ASP A 63 -10.91 4.72 -2.08
CA ASP A 63 -11.20 4.13 -0.77
C ASP A 63 -12.67 3.71 -0.71
N ILE A 64 -13.00 2.84 0.24
CA ILE A 64 -14.38 2.47 0.57
C ILE A 64 -15.00 3.46 1.56
N ASP A 65 -14.18 4.18 2.34
CA ASP A 65 -14.63 5.18 3.28
C ASP A 65 -14.82 6.53 2.59
N LYS A 66 -16.08 6.86 2.30
CA LYS A 66 -16.47 8.12 1.68
C LYS A 66 -16.09 9.34 2.55
N ILE A 67 -16.03 9.18 3.88
CA ILE A 67 -15.64 10.27 4.79
C ILE A 67 -14.16 10.57 4.61
N ALA A 68 -13.31 9.55 4.56
CA ALA A 68 -11.88 9.73 4.34
C ALA A 68 -11.60 10.38 2.98
N LEU A 69 -12.25 9.88 1.90
CA LEU A 69 -12.13 10.45 0.56
C LEU A 69 -12.55 11.92 0.48
N SER A 70 -13.55 12.35 1.26
CA SER A 70 -13.98 13.76 1.26
C SER A 70 -12.90 14.74 1.71
N GLN A 71 -11.85 14.26 2.38
CA GLN A 71 -10.73 15.07 2.87
C GLN A 71 -9.56 15.13 1.87
N VAL A 72 -9.56 14.29 0.83
CA VAL A 72 -8.52 14.25 -0.19
C VAL A 72 -8.67 15.47 -1.10
N LYS A 73 -7.60 16.25 -1.27
CA LYS A 73 -7.61 17.50 -2.04
C LYS A 73 -6.82 17.45 -3.34
N ASN A 74 -5.82 16.59 -3.42
CA ASN A 74 -4.80 16.63 -4.46
C ASN A 74 -4.81 15.35 -5.32
N ALA A 75 -6.00 14.80 -5.60
CA ALA A 75 -6.16 13.60 -6.42
C ALA A 75 -7.56 13.53 -7.02
N ARG A 76 -7.69 12.82 -8.14
CA ARG A 76 -8.99 12.35 -8.63
C ARG A 76 -9.47 11.22 -7.71
N ILE A 77 -10.61 11.39 -7.06
CA ILE A 77 -11.12 10.43 -6.08
C ILE A 77 -12.15 9.47 -6.68
N ILE A 78 -12.07 8.19 -6.32
CA ILE A 78 -13.01 7.14 -6.71
C ILE A 78 -13.48 6.40 -5.46
N HIS A 79 -14.76 6.56 -5.11
CA HIS A 79 -15.37 5.80 -4.01
C HIS A 79 -15.69 4.37 -4.48
N THR A 80 -14.87 3.41 -4.08
CA THR A 80 -15.00 2.01 -4.54
C THR A 80 -14.24 1.04 -3.64
N ASN A 81 -14.68 -0.22 -3.60
CA ASN A 81 -13.86 -1.31 -3.07
C ASN A 81 -12.86 -1.76 -4.14
N SER A 82 -11.60 -1.37 -4.00
CA SER A 82 -10.54 -1.65 -4.97
C SER A 82 -10.21 -3.12 -5.22
N LEU A 83 -10.71 -4.06 -4.42
CA LEU A 83 -10.49 -5.51 -4.57
C LEU A 83 -11.63 -6.25 -5.32
N VAL A 84 -12.61 -5.51 -5.83
CA VAL A 84 -13.80 -6.06 -6.50
C VAL A 84 -13.81 -5.64 -7.97
N ASN A 85 -14.02 -6.57 -8.89
CA ASN A 85 -13.98 -6.33 -10.35
C ASN A 85 -12.72 -5.54 -10.75
N VAL A 86 -11.55 -6.00 -10.30
CA VAL A 86 -10.29 -5.28 -10.51
C VAL A 86 -9.95 -5.23 -11.99
N ASP A 87 -9.90 -4.02 -12.54
CA ASP A 87 -9.54 -3.74 -13.93
C ASP A 87 -9.04 -2.29 -14.05
N ARG A 88 -8.18 -2.00 -15.02
CA ARG A 88 -7.65 -0.64 -15.24
C ARG A 88 -8.77 0.38 -15.52
N LYS A 89 -9.80 0.00 -16.27
CA LYS A 89 -10.91 0.89 -16.63
C LYS A 89 -11.70 1.35 -15.40
N LYS A 90 -11.77 0.51 -14.36
CA LYS A 90 -12.42 0.88 -13.09
C LYS A 90 -11.79 2.13 -12.46
N PHE A 91 -10.50 2.31 -12.68
CA PHE A 91 -9.72 3.44 -12.18
C PHE A 91 -9.58 4.55 -13.24
N ASN A 92 -10.38 4.52 -14.31
CA ASN A 92 -10.26 5.42 -15.47
C ASN A 92 -8.86 5.39 -16.12
N LEU A 93 -8.21 4.22 -16.10
CA LEU A 93 -6.91 4.00 -16.73
C LEU A 93 -7.08 3.27 -18.07
N SER A 94 -6.35 3.72 -19.08
CA SER A 94 -6.13 3.01 -20.33
C SER A 94 -5.13 1.87 -20.14
N ASN A 95 -4.99 0.98 -21.14
CA ASN A 95 -3.98 -0.06 -21.10
C ASN A 95 -2.55 0.47 -21.32
N ASP A 96 -2.43 1.63 -21.96
CA ASP A 96 -1.15 2.24 -22.36
C ASP A 96 -0.63 3.25 -21.33
N ASP A 97 -1.45 3.65 -20.35
CA ASP A 97 -1.01 4.59 -19.31
C ASP A 97 0.15 4.00 -18.52
N LYS A 98 1.19 4.79 -18.29
CA LYS A 98 2.26 4.42 -17.37
C LYS A 98 1.75 4.60 -15.94
N LEU A 99 1.86 3.56 -15.14
CA LEU A 99 1.25 3.50 -13.81
C LEU A 99 2.29 3.22 -12.73
N ILE A 100 2.21 3.98 -11.64
CA ILE A 100 2.88 3.70 -10.37
C ILE A 100 1.82 3.48 -9.31
N ILE A 101 1.95 2.41 -8.53
CA ILE A 101 1.13 2.21 -7.33
C ILE A 101 1.90 2.69 -6.11
N ILE A 102 1.27 3.52 -5.29
CA ILE A 102 1.80 4.00 -4.01
C ILE A 102 0.77 3.76 -2.89
N GLY A 103 1.21 3.82 -1.64
CA GLY A 103 0.29 3.82 -0.52
C GLY A 103 0.69 2.88 0.61
N ASN A 104 -0.21 2.76 1.56
CA ASN A 104 -0.11 1.88 2.72
C ASN A 104 -1.38 1.02 2.79
N PRO A 105 -1.47 -0.05 1.96
CA PRO A 105 -2.67 -0.86 1.90
C PRO A 105 -3.01 -1.48 3.25
N PRO A 106 -4.31 -1.57 3.60
CA PRO A 106 -4.72 -2.13 4.87
C PRO A 106 -4.34 -3.61 4.93
N TYR A 107 -3.73 -4.01 6.04
CA TYR A 107 -3.41 -5.39 6.36
C TYR A 107 -4.14 -5.81 7.63
N ASN A 108 -4.38 -7.11 7.78
CA ASN A 108 -5.10 -7.64 8.93
C ASN A 108 -4.16 -7.66 10.15
N ASP A 109 -4.10 -6.55 10.86
CA ASP A 109 -3.56 -6.52 12.22
C ASP A 109 -4.62 -7.06 13.20
N LYS A 110 -4.19 -7.89 14.17
CA LYS A 110 -5.06 -8.44 15.22
C LYS A 110 -5.68 -7.34 16.10
N THR A 111 -5.24 -6.09 15.96
CA THR A 111 -5.66 -4.93 16.74
C THR A 111 -6.66 -3.99 16.02
N SER A 112 -6.96 -4.19 14.73
CA SER A 112 -7.77 -3.22 13.98
C SER A 112 -9.26 -3.29 14.37
N ILE A 113 -9.68 -2.34 15.20
CA ILE A 113 -11.05 -2.02 15.60
C ILE A 113 -11.78 -1.43 14.38
N ILE A 114 -12.14 -2.28 13.42
CA ILE A 114 -12.96 -1.84 12.28
C ILE A 114 -14.44 -1.94 12.67
N ARG A 115 -15.18 -0.85 12.48
CA ARG A 115 -16.64 -0.74 12.60
C ARG A 115 -17.30 -1.94 11.90
N SER A 116 -18.16 -2.66 12.61
CA SER A 116 -18.76 -3.95 12.20
C SER A 116 -19.42 -3.94 10.82
N ASN A 117 -19.90 -2.78 10.34
CA ASN A 117 -20.50 -2.63 9.02
C ASN A 117 -19.46 -2.52 7.88
N ILE A 118 -18.34 -1.83 8.10
CA ILE A 118 -17.25 -1.70 7.10
C ILE A 118 -16.57 -3.05 6.88
N LYS A 119 -16.49 -3.89 7.92
CA LYS A 119 -15.96 -5.26 7.82
C LYS A 119 -16.69 -6.08 6.73
N LYS A 120 -18.01 -5.96 6.58
CA LYS A 120 -18.74 -6.76 5.57
C LYS A 120 -18.36 -6.44 4.14
N GLU A 121 -18.13 -5.17 3.81
CA GLU A 121 -17.69 -4.76 2.46
C GLU A 121 -16.20 -5.01 2.23
N LEU A 122 -15.34 -4.85 3.25
CA LEU A 122 -13.90 -5.15 3.17
C LEU A 122 -13.61 -6.62 2.84
N PHE A 123 -14.47 -7.54 3.27
CA PHE A 123 -14.32 -8.97 2.96
C PHE A 123 -14.89 -9.36 1.59
N TYR A 124 -15.59 -8.46 0.90
CA TYR A 124 -15.97 -8.70 -0.48
C TYR A 124 -14.77 -8.42 -1.37
N CYS A 125 -14.21 -9.49 -1.92
CA CYS A 125 -12.96 -9.49 -2.69
C CYS A 125 -13.12 -10.52 -3.80
N ASP A 126 -12.59 -10.22 -4.99
CA ASP A 126 -12.61 -11.16 -6.11
C ASP A 126 -11.98 -12.49 -5.67
N LYS A 127 -12.60 -13.62 -6.03
CA LYS A 127 -12.19 -14.96 -5.57
C LYS A 127 -10.72 -15.30 -5.87
N THR A 128 -10.16 -14.69 -6.91
CA THR A 128 -8.76 -14.88 -7.30
C THR A 128 -7.78 -14.06 -6.44
N LEU A 129 -8.27 -12.99 -5.81
CA LEU A 129 -7.51 -12.07 -4.98
C LEU A 129 -7.58 -12.41 -3.50
N ILE A 130 -8.66 -13.06 -3.06
CA ILE A 130 -8.93 -13.32 -1.65
C ILE A 130 -7.78 -14.06 -0.95
N TYR A 131 -7.37 -13.51 0.18
CA TYR A 131 -6.45 -14.14 1.12
C TYR A 131 -6.83 -13.75 2.54
N ARG A 132 -6.35 -14.53 3.52
CA ARG A 132 -6.66 -14.29 4.95
C ARG A 132 -6.14 -12.95 5.47
N ASP A 133 -5.14 -12.38 4.80
CA ASP A 133 -4.56 -11.08 5.10
C ASP A 133 -4.86 -10.15 3.94
N LEU A 134 -5.56 -9.06 4.24
CA LEU A 134 -6.06 -8.11 3.25
C LEU A 134 -4.92 -7.45 2.45
N GLY A 135 -3.76 -7.21 3.08
CA GLY A 135 -2.62 -6.59 2.40
C GLY A 135 -2.11 -7.47 1.25
N ILE A 136 -2.12 -8.81 1.42
CA ILE A 136 -1.76 -9.75 0.35
C ILE A 136 -2.78 -9.70 -0.80
N SER A 137 -4.07 -9.49 -0.50
CA SER A 137 -5.08 -9.31 -1.55
C SER A 137 -4.82 -8.05 -2.38
N PHE A 138 -4.41 -6.94 -1.76
CA PHE A 138 -3.98 -5.73 -2.47
C PHE A 138 -2.77 -6.00 -3.38
N LEU A 139 -1.71 -6.64 -2.87
CA LEU A 139 -0.54 -6.99 -3.70
C LEU A 139 -0.93 -7.86 -4.91
N ARG A 140 -1.84 -8.82 -4.73
CA ARG A 140 -2.36 -9.63 -5.85
C ARG A 140 -3.13 -8.78 -6.87
N SER A 141 -3.90 -7.80 -6.41
CA SER A 141 -4.67 -6.90 -7.28
C SER A 141 -3.76 -6.06 -8.17
N TYR A 142 -2.58 -5.69 -7.67
CA TYR A 142 -1.61 -4.89 -8.43
C TYR A 142 -1.07 -5.66 -9.65
N GLU A 143 -0.98 -6.99 -9.59
CA GLU A 143 -0.61 -7.78 -10.78
C GLU A 143 -1.62 -7.64 -11.92
N ILE A 144 -2.91 -7.50 -11.60
CA ILE A 144 -3.97 -7.28 -12.60
C ILE A 144 -3.83 -5.90 -13.25
N LEU A 145 -3.49 -4.88 -12.45
CA LEU A 145 -3.34 -3.49 -12.92
C LEU A 145 -2.05 -3.24 -13.71
N LYS A 146 -1.06 -4.12 -13.57
CA LYS A 146 0.22 -4.10 -14.31
C LYS A 146 0.97 -2.74 -14.25
N PRO A 147 1.08 -2.06 -13.10
CA PRO A 147 1.96 -0.90 -12.98
C PRO A 147 3.41 -1.24 -13.34
N GLU A 148 4.16 -0.24 -13.78
CA GLU A 148 5.58 -0.37 -14.04
C GLU A 148 6.38 -0.42 -12.72
N PHE A 149 5.93 0.37 -11.75
CA PHE A 149 6.53 0.45 -10.42
C PHE A 149 5.48 0.41 -9.31
N ILE A 150 5.87 -0.13 -8.15
CA ILE A 150 5.03 -0.17 -6.95
C ILE A 150 5.90 0.25 -5.77
N CYS A 151 5.53 1.32 -5.07
CA CYS A 151 6.20 1.78 -3.85
C CYS A 151 5.20 1.86 -2.70
N ILE A 152 5.11 0.79 -1.91
CA ILE A 152 4.09 0.63 -0.89
C ILE A 152 4.68 0.22 0.45
N LEU A 153 3.91 0.43 1.51
CA LEU A 153 4.21 -0.13 2.83
C LEU A 153 3.46 -1.45 3.01
N HIS A 154 4.13 -2.47 3.53
CA HIS A 154 3.47 -3.68 4.00
C HIS A 154 4.33 -4.40 5.06
N PRO A 155 3.76 -5.32 5.85
CA PRO A 155 4.54 -6.15 6.77
C PRO A 155 5.67 -6.90 6.04
N LEU A 156 6.90 -6.82 6.56
CA LEU A 156 8.06 -7.53 5.99
C LEU A 156 7.82 -9.05 5.92
N SER A 157 6.99 -9.56 6.83
CA SER A 157 6.61 -10.97 6.89
C SER A 157 5.95 -11.50 5.61
N TYR A 158 5.47 -10.64 4.72
CA TYR A 158 4.95 -11.05 3.40
C TYR A 158 6.05 -11.62 2.52
N LEU A 159 7.28 -11.13 2.67
CA LEU A 159 8.44 -11.55 1.89
C LEU A 159 9.20 -12.65 2.61
N ILE A 160 9.51 -12.46 3.90
CA ILE A 160 10.47 -13.32 4.61
C ILE A 160 9.87 -14.62 5.15
N LYS A 161 8.53 -14.77 5.17
CA LYS A 161 7.88 -16.04 5.52
C LYS A 161 7.44 -16.75 4.25
N LYS A 162 8.04 -17.92 3.96
CA LYS A 162 7.77 -18.72 2.73
C LYS A 162 6.28 -18.90 2.42
N THR A 163 5.46 -19.17 3.43
CA THR A 163 4.01 -19.35 3.28
C THR A 163 3.33 -18.06 2.79
N ASN A 164 3.67 -16.90 3.37
CA ASN A 164 3.11 -15.62 2.94
C ASN A 164 3.66 -15.21 1.56
N PHE A 165 4.95 -15.45 1.32
CA PHE A 165 5.57 -15.18 0.02
C PHE A 165 4.89 -15.96 -1.10
N ASN A 166 4.60 -17.25 -0.88
CA ASN A 166 3.85 -18.05 -1.83
C ASN A 166 2.42 -17.54 -2.01
N ALA A 167 1.82 -16.95 -0.97
CA ALA A 167 0.51 -16.33 -1.07
C ALA A 167 0.50 -15.06 -1.93
N LEU A 168 1.62 -14.46 -2.30
CA LEU A 168 1.66 -13.37 -3.28
C LEU A 168 1.23 -13.82 -4.70
N ALA A 169 1.16 -15.13 -4.95
CA ALA A 169 0.66 -15.70 -6.20
C ALA A 169 1.36 -15.12 -7.44
N LYS A 170 0.61 -14.57 -8.41
CA LYS A 170 1.18 -14.02 -9.66
C LYS A 170 2.05 -12.78 -9.43
N PHE A 171 1.81 -12.02 -8.36
CA PHE A 171 2.59 -10.82 -8.05
C PHE A 171 4.08 -11.14 -7.93
N LYS A 172 4.45 -12.15 -7.15
CA LYS A 172 5.87 -12.54 -7.01
C LYS A 172 6.49 -13.04 -8.33
N ASN A 173 5.70 -13.48 -9.30
CA ASN A 173 6.22 -13.96 -10.59
C ASN A 173 6.39 -12.83 -11.62
N THR A 174 5.91 -11.62 -11.32
CA THR A 174 5.83 -10.49 -12.28
C THR A 174 6.44 -9.20 -11.74
N TYR A 175 6.89 -9.20 -10.48
CA TYR A 175 7.53 -8.07 -9.84
C TYR A 175 8.76 -8.54 -9.07
N LYS A 176 9.78 -7.69 -9.07
CA LYS A 176 11.01 -7.88 -8.32
C LYS A 176 11.17 -6.74 -7.32
N LEU A 177 11.43 -7.06 -6.07
CA LEU A 177 11.84 -6.08 -5.06
C LEU A 177 13.24 -5.57 -5.44
N ILE A 178 13.39 -4.29 -5.80
CA ILE A 178 14.71 -3.76 -6.21
C ILE A 178 15.33 -2.82 -5.17
N ASP A 179 14.50 -2.25 -4.29
CA ASP A 179 14.95 -1.46 -3.15
C ASP A 179 13.91 -1.53 -2.04
N GLY A 180 14.30 -1.17 -0.82
CA GLY A 180 13.35 -1.03 0.26
C GLY A 180 14.00 -0.63 1.57
N LEU A 181 13.17 -0.11 2.47
CA LEU A 181 13.56 0.37 3.78
C LEU A 181 12.67 -0.25 4.86
N ILE A 182 13.27 -0.97 5.81
CA ILE A 182 12.57 -1.54 6.95
C ILE A 182 12.44 -0.48 8.04
N VAL A 183 11.23 -0.42 8.62
CA VAL A 183 10.86 0.42 9.74
C VAL A 183 10.06 -0.38 10.77
N SER A 184 10.04 0.05 12.03
CA SER A 184 9.24 -0.57 13.07
C SER A 184 7.76 -0.17 12.96
N SER A 185 6.84 -1.10 13.20
CA SER A 185 5.41 -0.80 13.33
C SER A 185 5.10 0.14 14.51
N GLU A 186 6.03 0.27 15.48
CA GLU A 186 5.95 1.20 16.60
C GLU A 186 5.69 2.65 16.14
N ILE A 187 6.20 3.03 14.97
CA ILE A 187 6.00 4.36 14.38
C ILE A 187 4.51 4.68 14.20
N PHE A 188 3.69 3.67 13.90
CA PHE A 188 2.24 3.81 13.69
C PHE A 188 1.46 3.60 14.99
N THR A 189 1.86 2.61 15.78
CA THR A 189 1.14 2.19 16.99
C THR A 189 2.07 2.08 18.20
N PRO A 190 2.61 3.20 18.71
CA PRO A 190 3.66 3.19 19.74
C PRO A 190 3.22 2.62 21.10
N LYS A 191 1.92 2.40 21.28
CA LYS A 191 1.32 1.82 22.50
C LYS A 191 0.96 0.34 22.32
N SER A 192 1.30 -0.28 21.20
CA SER A 192 1.09 -1.72 20.99
C SER A 192 1.97 -2.54 21.92
N ASN A 193 1.46 -3.69 22.37
CA ASN A 193 2.23 -4.63 23.20
C ASN A 193 3.32 -5.36 22.42
N THR A 194 3.22 -5.38 21.09
CA THR A 194 4.19 -6.05 20.20
C THR A 194 4.36 -5.25 18.93
N PHE A 195 5.61 -5.08 18.51
CA PHE A 195 5.98 -4.45 17.25
C PHE A 195 6.44 -5.50 16.23
N PHE A 196 6.30 -5.19 14.96
CA PHE A 196 6.76 -6.02 13.87
C PHE A 196 7.38 -5.15 12.77
N PRO A 197 8.28 -5.73 11.95
CA PRO A 197 8.91 -4.99 10.86
C PRO A 197 7.92 -4.74 9.71
N ILE A 198 7.87 -3.49 9.27
CA ILE A 198 7.21 -3.03 8.05
C ILE A 198 8.31 -2.66 7.05
N ILE A 199 8.08 -2.91 5.77
CA ILE A 199 8.97 -2.47 4.70
C ILE A 199 8.27 -1.43 3.83
N ILE A 200 8.95 -0.31 3.56
CA ILE A 200 8.68 0.54 2.41
C ILE A 200 9.35 -0.17 1.22
N ALA A 201 8.57 -0.90 0.44
CA ALA A 201 9.08 -1.77 -0.60
C ALA A 201 8.94 -1.11 -1.97
N PHE A 202 10.03 -1.09 -2.74
CA PHE A 202 10.05 -0.61 -4.13
C PHE A 202 10.18 -1.80 -5.08
N TYR A 203 9.10 -2.09 -5.79
CA TYR A 203 9.04 -3.15 -6.78
C TYR A 203 9.05 -2.56 -8.19
N LYS A 204 9.74 -3.26 -9.10
CA LYS A 204 9.68 -3.02 -10.54
C LYS A 204 9.05 -4.22 -11.21
N ARG A 205 8.20 -3.97 -12.21
CA ARG A 205 7.64 -5.02 -13.05
C ARG A 205 8.76 -5.71 -13.83
N ASP A 206 8.80 -7.03 -13.73
CA ASP A 206 9.88 -7.87 -14.23
C ASP A 206 9.32 -9.21 -14.68
N SER A 207 9.69 -9.68 -15.87
CA SER A 207 9.14 -10.92 -16.45
C SER A 207 9.58 -12.19 -15.72
N GLN A 208 10.64 -12.13 -14.92
CA GLN A 208 11.12 -13.24 -14.08
C GLN A 208 10.63 -13.12 -12.64
N GLY A 209 10.30 -11.90 -12.21
CA GLY A 209 9.82 -11.59 -10.86
C GLY A 209 10.86 -11.91 -9.78
N MET A 210 10.39 -12.49 -8.68
CA MET A 210 11.18 -12.93 -7.54
C MET A 210 10.74 -14.32 -7.07
N ASN A 211 11.72 -15.18 -6.78
CA ASN A 211 11.48 -16.43 -6.08
C ASN A 211 11.89 -16.29 -4.60
N TYR A 212 11.61 -17.30 -3.78
CA TYR A 212 11.88 -17.20 -2.34
C TYR A 212 13.39 -17.18 -2.04
N GLU A 213 14.21 -17.80 -2.89
CA GLU A 213 15.66 -17.80 -2.75
C GLU A 213 16.25 -16.41 -3.02
N TYR A 214 15.69 -15.69 -3.99
CA TYR A 214 16.01 -14.28 -4.23
C TYR A 214 15.79 -13.45 -2.95
N ILE A 215 14.65 -13.62 -2.28
CA ILE A 215 14.34 -12.90 -1.04
C ILE A 215 15.27 -13.28 0.11
N LYS A 216 15.65 -14.54 0.24
CA LYS A 216 16.62 -14.96 1.28
C LYS A 216 17.99 -14.32 1.12
N ASN A 217 18.41 -14.10 -0.13
CA ASN A 217 19.70 -13.49 -0.46
C ASN A 217 19.60 -11.97 -0.64
N TYR A 218 18.41 -11.39 -0.43
CA TYR A 218 18.21 -9.94 -0.52
C TYR A 218 18.72 -9.25 0.75
N THR A 219 19.53 -8.20 0.57
CA THR A 219 20.00 -7.37 1.69
C THR A 219 19.00 -6.25 1.96
N PHE A 220 18.33 -6.33 3.09
CA PHE A 220 17.38 -5.31 3.50
C PHE A 220 18.08 -4.16 4.22
N LYS A 221 17.68 -2.93 3.90
CA LYS A 221 18.12 -1.72 4.61
C LYS A 221 17.15 -1.41 5.73
N THR A 222 17.66 -0.88 6.82
CA THR A 222 16.91 -0.37 7.96
C THR A 222 17.03 1.15 8.03
N ILE A 223 16.06 1.82 8.64
CA ILE A 223 16.16 3.26 8.93
C ILE A 223 17.16 3.57 10.06
N GLU A 224 17.46 2.55 10.87
CA GLU A 224 18.52 2.50 11.89
C GLU A 224 19.83 2.00 11.33
#